data_AF-A0A2G6R2A3-F1
#
_entry.id   AF-A0A2G6R2A3-F1
#
_cell.length_a   1.000
_cell.length_b   1.000
_cell.length_c   1.000
_cell.angle_alpha   90.00
_cell.angle_beta   90.00
_cell.angle_gamma   90.00
#
_symmetry.space_group_name_H-M   'P 1'
#
loop_
_entity.id
_entity.type
_entity.pdbx_description
1 polymer ?
#
loop_
_entity_poly.entity_id
_entity_poly.type
_entity_poly.pdbx_seq_one_letter_code
_entity_poly.pdbx_strand_id
1 'polypeptide(L)' 'TAHEYKANLAKGILENNGIKVVVMNQQDTAYKVFGEFVVYVEEENKAKAEELLTEFKH' A
#
# COMPACT_ATOMS: atom_id res chain seq x y z
N THR A 1 4.61 -0.75 12.96
CA THR A 1 5.77 -1.69 12.93
C THR A 1 5.52 -3.04 12.24
N ALA A 2 4.33 -3.43 11.78
CA ALA A 2 4.15 -4.51 10.78
C ALA A 2 3.26 -4.06 9.60
N HIS A 3 2.23 -3.28 9.90
CA HIS A 3 1.35 -2.65 8.90
C HIS A 3 2.12 -1.68 7.98
N GLU A 4 2.99 -0.85 8.55
CA GLU A 4 3.88 0.05 7.80
C GLU A 4 4.82 -0.70 6.86
N TYR A 5 5.39 -1.83 7.32
CA TYR A 5 6.27 -2.65 6.48
C TYR A 5 5.51 -3.21 5.27
N LYS A 6 4.29 -3.73 5.49
CA LYS A 6 3.43 -4.24 4.41
C LYS A 6 3.05 -3.13 3.41
N ALA A 7 2.76 -1.92 3.91
CA ALA A 7 2.43 -0.79 3.04
C ALA A 7 3.64 -0.35 2.19
N ASN A 8 4.83 -0.31 2.78
CA ASN A 8 6.06 0.01 2.04
C ASN A 8 6.43 -1.09 1.02
N LEU A 9 6.20 -2.36 1.36
CA LEU A 9 6.39 -3.47 0.42
C LEU A 9 5.43 -3.37 -0.77
N ALA A 10 4.14 -3.13 -0.52
CA ALA A 10 3.14 -2.92 -1.58
C ALA A 10 3.50 -1.74 -2.46
N LYS A 11 3.93 -0.62 -1.86
CA LYS A 11 4.44 0.54 -2.59
C LYS A 11 5.60 0.16 -3.51
N GLY A 12 6.60 -0.56 -3.01
CA GLY A 12 7.77 -0.97 -3.80
C GLY A 12 7.41 -1.87 -4.98
N ILE A 13 6.50 -2.85 -4.78
CA ILE A 13 6.03 -3.74 -5.86
C ILE A 13 5.35 -2.92 -6.96
N LEU A 14 4.45 -2.01 -6.58
CA LEU A 14 3.68 -1.21 -7.53
C LEU A 14 4.56 -0.20 -8.27
N GLU A 15 5.45 0.51 -7.56
CA GLU A 15 6.37 1.48 -8.17
C GLU A 15 7.35 0.81 -9.13
N ASN A 16 7.87 -0.38 -8.80
CA ASN A 16 8.73 -1.15 -9.70
C ASN A 16 8.02 -1.60 -10.98
N ASN A 17 6.69 -1.70 -10.96
CA ASN A 17 5.86 -2.02 -12.12
C ASN A 17 5.32 -0.76 -12.84
N GLY A 18 5.89 0.41 -12.53
CA GLY A 18 5.54 1.70 -13.14
C GLY A 18 4.23 2.30 -12.63
N ILE A 19 3.66 1.77 -11.55
CA ILE A 19 2.43 2.29 -10.95
C ILE A 19 2.80 3.28 -9.86
N LYS A 20 2.39 4.54 -10.05
CA LYS A 20 2.58 5.58 -9.03
C LYS A 20 1.69 5.30 -7.82
N VAL A 21 2.29 5.33 -6.63
CA VAL A 21 1.62 5.05 -5.37
C VAL A 21 1.79 6.18 -4.36
N VAL A 22 0.74 6.42 -3.58
CA VAL A 22 0.81 7.24 -2.36
C VAL A 22 0.41 6.39 -1.16
N VAL A 23 1.27 6.32 -0.14
CA VAL A 23 0.96 5.65 1.13
C VAL A 23 0.50 6.70 2.13
N MET A 24 -0.74 6.58 2.59
CA MET A 24 -1.31 7.43 3.63
C MET A 24 -1.28 6.70 4.98
N ASN A 25 -0.55 7.27 5.92
CA ASN A 25 -0.58 6.82 7.30
C ASN A 25 -1.76 7.49 8.02
N GLN A 26 -2.82 6.75 8.29
CA GLN A 26 -3.97 7.22 9.06
C GLN A 26 -3.89 6.82 10.55
N GLN A 27 -2.71 6.43 11.05
CA GLN A 27 -2.54 6.15 12.46
C GLN A 27 -2.66 7.44 13.27
N ASP A 28 -3.58 7.43 14.23
CA ASP A 28 -3.71 8.53 15.17
C ASP A 28 -2.46 8.56 16.06
N THR A 29 -1.74 9.68 16.01
CA THR A 29 -0.48 9.84 16.75
C THR A 29 -0.68 9.75 18.28
N ALA A 30 -1.89 10.02 18.78
CA ALA A 30 -2.23 9.92 20.20
C ALA A 30 -2.45 8.46 20.66
N TYR A 31 -2.89 7.57 19.75
CA TYR A 31 -3.14 6.17 20.04
C TYR A 31 -2.52 5.28 18.95
N LYS A 32 -1.22 4.96 19.10
CA LYS A 32 -0.42 4.11 18.17
C LYS A 32 -1.01 2.72 17.85
N VAL A 33 -2.09 2.33 18.51
CA VAL A 33 -2.78 1.04 18.37
C VAL A 33 -3.89 1.12 17.31
N PHE A 34 -4.40 2.31 16.98
CA PHE A 34 -5.53 2.51 16.08
C PHE A 34 -5.13 3.27 14.81
N GLY A 35 -5.64 2.79 13.67
CA GLY A 35 -5.45 3.38 12.35
C GLY A 35 -4.70 2.48 11.37
N GLU A 36 -4.96 2.71 10.09
CA GLU A 36 -4.52 1.87 8.98
C GLU A 36 -3.54 2.60 8.07
N PHE A 37 -2.70 1.83 7.37
CA PHE A 37 -1.93 2.34 6.25
C PHE A 37 -2.72 2.06 4.97
N VAL A 38 -3.09 3.12 4.26
CA VAL A 38 -3.85 3.02 3.02
C VAL A 38 -2.93 3.31 1.84
N VAL A 39 -2.95 2.44 0.84
CA VAL A 39 -2.18 2.60 -0.40
C VAL A 39 -3.12 3.08 -1.49
N TYR A 40 -2.85 4.26 -2.05
CA TYR A 40 -3.61 4.85 -3.14
C TYR A 40 -2.85 4.72 -4.45
N VAL A 41 -3.59 4.41 -5.50
CA VAL A 41 -3.17 4.39 -6.90
C VAL A 41 -4.18 5.18 -7.73
N GLU A 42 -3.78 5.63 -8.91
CA GLU A 42 -4.73 6.16 -9.90
C GLU A 42 -5.79 5.09 -10.23
N GLU A 43 -7.04 5.51 -10.43
CA GLU A 43 -8.17 4.59 -10.64
C GLU A 43 -7.96 3.66 -11.83
N GLU A 44 -7.36 4.18 -12.91
CA GLU A 44 -6.98 3.42 -14.11
C GLU A 44 -6.01 2.26 -13.82
N ASN A 45 -5.22 2.36 -12.74
CA ASN A 45 -4.22 1.36 -12.35
C ASN A 45 -4.73 0.43 -11.25
N LYS A 46 -5.95 0.62 -10.74
CA LYS A 46 -6.51 -0.16 -9.62
C LYS A 46 -6.52 -1.66 -9.91
N ALA A 47 -7.06 -2.07 -11.06
CA ALA A 47 -7.17 -3.49 -11.42
C ALA A 47 -5.80 -4.16 -11.53
N LYS A 48 -4.84 -3.49 -12.20
CA LYS A 48 -3.46 -3.97 -12.34
C LYS A 48 -2.74 -4.05 -10.99
N ALA A 49 -2.98 -3.08 -10.11
CA ALA A 49 -2.40 -3.08 -8.76
C ALA A 49 -2.92 -4.24 -7.91
N GLU A 50 -4.23 -4.53 -7.98
CA GLU A 50 -4.84 -5.67 -7.27
C GLU A 50 -4.29 -7.02 -7.76
N GLU A 51 -4.09 -7.18 -9.07
CA GLU A 51 -3.48 -8.36 -9.68
C GLU A 51 -2.04 -8.57 -9.19
N LEU A 52 -1.18 -7.56 -9.32
CA LEU A 52 0.22 -7.62 -8.89
C LEU A 52 0.34 -7.94 -7.39
N LEU A 53 -0.48 -7.34 -6.54
CA LEU A 53 -0.45 -7.60 -5.10
C LEU A 53 -0.97 -9.00 -4.73
N THR A 54 -1.76 -9.62 -5.60
CA THR A 54 -2.28 -10.98 -5.42
C THR A 54 -1.23 -12.02 -5.84
N GLU A 55 -0.56 -11.81 -6.98
CA GLU A 55 0.54 -12.68 -7.45
C GLU A 55 1.68 -12.79 -6.43
N PHE A 56 2.05 -11.67 -5.78
CA PHE A 56 3.15 -11.64 -4.82
C PHE A 56 2.81 -12.23 -3.43
N LYS A 57 1.56 -12.60 -3.16
CA LYS A 57 1.14 -13.25 -1.91
C LYS A 57 1.18 -14.79 -1.98
N HIS A 58 1.26 -15.35 -3.18
CA HIS A 58 1.36 -16.80 -3.44
C HIS A 58 2.82 -17.24 -3.57
#